data_AF-A0A2V7D4C4-F1
#
_entry.id   AF-A0A2V7D4C4-F1
#
_cell.length_a   1.000
_cell.length_b   1.000
_cell.length_c   1.000
_cell.angle_alpha   90.00
_cell.angle_beta   90.00
_cell.angle_gamma   90.00
#
_symmetry.space_group_name_H-M   'P 1'
#
loop_
_entity.id
_entity.type
_entity.pdbx_description
1 polymer ?
#
loop_
_entity_poly.entity_id
_entity_poly.type
_entity_poly.pdbx_seq_one_letter_code
_entity_poly.pdbx_strand_id
1 'polypeptide(L)'
;MLYANRTRLAELAMTSHLPMMCGPQQYVSAGCLMGYSADIADIFRRSAVYVDNILKGAKPADLPIEQPTKFQLVINLKTAKSLGVTLESSVLARADQVVE
;
A
#
# COMPACT_ATOMS: atom_id res chain seq x y z
N MET A 1 -0.82 -14.65 -5.25
CA MET A 1 -1.38 -15.49 -4.16
C MET A 1 -1.55 -14.76 -2.82
N LEU A 2 -0.59 -13.95 -2.36
CA LEU A 2 -0.69 -13.26 -1.05
C LEU A 2 -1.83 -12.23 -0.97
N TYR A 3 -2.05 -11.44 -2.03
CA TYR A 3 -3.11 -10.40 -2.04
C TYR A 3 -4.52 -10.96 -1.86
N ALA A 4 -4.81 -12.10 -2.49
CA ALA A 4 -6.09 -12.78 -2.38
C ALA A 4 -6.35 -13.28 -0.94
N ASN A 5 -5.29 -13.62 -0.20
CA ASN A 5 -5.35 -14.15 1.16
C ASN A 5 -5.00 -13.10 2.23
N ARG A 6 -4.95 -11.81 1.89
CA ARG A 6 -4.50 -10.73 2.79
C ARG A 6 -5.25 -10.68 4.12
N THR A 7 -6.56 -10.93 4.10
CA THR A 7 -7.38 -10.97 5.33
C THR A 7 -6.96 -12.14 6.22
N ARG A 8 -6.81 -13.34 5.66
CA ARG A 8 -6.36 -14.52 6.40
C ARG A 8 -4.94 -14.36 6.96
N LEU A 9 -4.06 -13.67 6.24
CA LEU A 9 -2.71 -13.34 6.71
C LEU A 9 -2.76 -12.34 7.88
N ALA A 10 -3.60 -11.31 7.78
CA ALA A 10 -3.81 -10.35 8.86
C ALA A 10 -4.39 -11.02 10.11
N GLU A 11 -5.39 -11.88 9.95
CA GLU A 11 -5.97 -12.67 11.04
C GLU A 11 -4.91 -13.54 11.73
N LEU A 12 -4.11 -14.28 10.95
CA LEU A 12 -3.05 -15.14 11.50
C LEU A 12 -2.03 -14.32 12.31
N ALA A 13 -1.62 -13.17 11.80
CA ALA A 13 -0.70 -12.29 12.51
C ALA A 13 -1.32 -11.74 13.80
N MET A 14 -2.59 -11.34 13.77
CA MET A 14 -3.31 -10.88 14.95
C MET A 14 -3.44 -11.97 16.02
N THR A 15 -3.82 -13.19 15.64
CA THR A 15 -3.86 -14.34 16.57
C THR A 15 -2.49 -14.63 17.18
N SER A 16 -1.42 -14.38 16.42
CA SER A 16 -0.04 -14.54 16.89
C SER A 16 0.53 -13.29 17.58
N HIS A 17 -0.26 -12.22 17.72
CA HIS A 17 0.12 -10.92 18.28
C HIS A 17 1.35 -10.30 17.57
N LEU A 18 1.47 -10.51 16.26
CA LEU A 18 2.56 -10.01 15.45
C LEU A 18 2.15 -8.74 14.70
N PRO A 19 2.81 -7.60 14.95
CA PRO A 19 2.62 -6.41 14.13
C PRO A 19 3.18 -6.63 12.72
N MET A 20 2.37 -6.40 11.70
CA MET A 20 2.79 -6.54 10.30
C MET A 20 2.92 -5.20 9.59
N MET A 21 4.07 -5.01 8.92
CA MET A 21 4.23 -4.00 7.88
C MET A 21 4.01 -4.64 6.52
N CYS A 22 3.11 -4.05 5.74
CA CYS A 22 2.69 -4.57 4.44
C CYS A 22 3.03 -3.57 3.32
N GLY A 23 2.86 -3.99 2.07
CA GLY A 23 3.06 -3.09 0.93
C GLY A 23 1.83 -2.19 0.72
N PRO A 24 0.99 -2.47 -0.29
CA PRO A 24 -0.15 -1.61 -0.63
C PRO A 24 -1.18 -1.41 0.48
N GLN A 25 -1.83 -0.25 0.48
CA GLN A 25 -2.85 0.16 1.46
C GLN A 25 -3.97 -0.89 1.69
N GLN A 26 -4.29 -1.70 0.67
CA GLN A 26 -5.34 -2.71 0.76
C GLN A 26 -5.02 -3.82 1.77
N TYR A 27 -3.74 -4.03 2.09
CA TYR A 27 -3.33 -4.92 3.18
C TYR A 27 -3.55 -4.26 4.55
N VAL A 28 -3.36 -2.95 4.66
CA VAL A 28 -3.63 -2.18 5.89
C VAL A 28 -5.13 -2.18 6.20
N SER A 29 -5.97 -1.99 5.18
CA SER A 29 -7.43 -2.14 5.32
C SER A 29 -7.87 -3.58 5.68
N ALA A 30 -7.05 -4.58 5.36
CA ALA A 30 -7.32 -5.97 5.70
C ALA A 30 -6.85 -6.37 7.12
N GLY A 31 -6.13 -5.48 7.82
CA GLY A 31 -5.72 -5.67 9.21
C GLY A 31 -4.21 -5.64 9.47
N CYS A 32 -3.36 -5.38 8.46
CA CYS A 32 -1.95 -5.05 8.73
C CYS A 32 -1.85 -3.77 9.56
N LEU A 33 -0.82 -3.66 10.41
CA LEU A 33 -0.63 -2.50 11.28
C LEU A 33 -0.32 -1.24 10.47
N MET A 34 0.58 -1.35 9.49
CA MET A 34 0.93 -0.24 8.63
C MET A 34 1.42 -0.73 7.26
N GLY A 35 1.46 0.16 6.28
CA GLY A 35 2.01 -0.14 4.98
C GLY A 35 2.63 1.08 4.33
N TYR A 36 3.74 0.86 3.63
CA TYR A 36 4.44 1.89 2.88
C TYR A 36 4.74 1.36 1.48
N SER A 37 4.14 1.96 0.47
CA SER A 37 4.35 1.57 -0.92
C SER A 37 4.07 2.70 -1.88
N ALA A 38 4.42 2.50 -3.15
CA ALA A 38 3.90 3.34 -4.22
C ALA A 38 2.35 3.30 -4.24
N ASP A 39 1.74 4.42 -4.62
CA ASP A 39 0.31 4.50 -4.88
C ASP A 39 -0.01 3.68 -6.14
N ILE A 40 -0.61 2.51 -5.94
CA ILE A 40 -0.94 1.57 -7.01
C ILE A 40 -1.95 2.19 -7.99
N ALA A 41 -2.91 2.98 -7.50
CA ALA A 41 -3.88 3.64 -8.37
C ALA A 41 -3.17 4.71 -9.24
N ASP A 42 -2.16 5.37 -8.71
CA ASP A 42 -1.33 6.30 -9.46
C ASP A 42 -0.51 5.63 -10.55
N ILE A 43 0.11 4.49 -10.24
CA ILE A 43 0.82 3.67 -11.21
C ILE A 43 -0.09 3.28 -12.38
N PHE A 44 -1.33 2.87 -12.11
CA PHE A 44 -2.28 2.53 -13.17
C PHE A 44 -2.70 3.74 -14.01
N ARG A 45 -2.92 4.90 -13.39
CA ARG A 45 -3.22 6.14 -14.13
C ARG A 45 -2.07 6.53 -15.07
N ARG A 46 -0.82 6.42 -14.62
CA ARG A 46 0.36 6.70 -15.45
C ARG A 46 0.55 5.66 -16.55
N SER A 47 0.27 4.39 -16.25
CA SER A 47 0.30 3.31 -17.24
C SER A 47 -0.68 3.55 -18.40
N ALA A 48 -1.81 4.24 -18.17
CA ALA A 48 -2.75 4.60 -19.24
C ALA A 48 -2.12 5.52 -20.31
N VAL A 49 -1.13 6.34 -19.93
CA VAL A 49 -0.39 7.19 -20.88
C VAL A 49 0.47 6.34 -21.82
N TYR A 50 1.10 5.28 -21.31
CA TYR A 50 1.83 4.33 -22.15
C TYR A 50 0.90 3.65 -23.15
N VAL A 51 -0.27 3.20 -22.68
CA VAL A 51 -1.28 2.58 -23.55
C VAL A 51 -1.71 3.54 -24.65
N ASP A 52 -2.04 4.80 -24.32
CA ASP A 52 -2.41 5.83 -25.29
C ASP A 52 -1.31 6.08 -26.34
N ASN A 53 -0.05 6.20 -25.90
CA ASN A 53 1.08 6.40 -26.80
C ASN A 53 1.30 5.21 -27.74
N ILE A 54 1.20 3.98 -27.23
CA ILE A 54 1.34 2.76 -28.04
C ILE A 54 0.20 2.67 -29.07
N LEU A 55 -1.04 2.95 -28.66
CA LEU A 55 -2.19 2.96 -29.56
C LEU A 55 -2.07 4.04 -30.66
N LYS A 56 -1.33 5.12 -30.39
CA LYS A 56 -0.97 6.17 -31.36
C LYS A 56 0.26 5.85 -32.22
N GLY A 57 0.88 4.67 -32.04
CA GLY A 57 1.97 4.17 -32.88
C GLY A 57 3.39 4.29 -32.30
N ALA A 58 3.54 4.72 -31.05
CA ALA A 58 4.85 4.67 -30.39
C ALA A 58 5.29 3.21 -30.20
N LYS A 59 6.57 2.91 -30.48
CA LYS A 59 7.11 1.56 -30.25
C LYS A 59 7.38 1.38 -28.75
N PRO A 60 6.96 0.25 -28.13
CA PRO A 60 7.22 0.01 -26.71
C PRO A 60 8.70 0.09 -26.31
N ALA A 61 9.62 -0.28 -27.21
CA ALA A 61 11.06 -0.22 -26.96
C ALA A 61 11.63 1.21 -26.86
N ASP A 62 10.91 2.21 -27.38
CA ASP A 62 11.31 3.62 -27.37
C ASP A 62 10.72 4.39 -26.17
N LEU A 63 9.77 3.78 -25.45
CA LEU A 63 9.16 4.40 -24.26
C LEU A 63 10.07 4.22 -23.03
N PRO A 64 10.37 5.29 -22.29
CA PRO A 64 11.22 5.18 -21.10
C PRO A 64 10.54 4.33 -20.03
N ILE A 65 11.31 3.67 -19.15
CA ILE A 65 10.74 3.00 -17.96
C ILE A 65 10.54 4.05 -16.87
N GLU A 66 9.29 4.28 -16.47
CA GLU A 66 8.96 5.19 -15.39
C GLU A 66 9.04 4.53 -14.01
N GLN A 67 9.68 5.21 -13.07
CA GLN A 67 9.65 4.85 -11.65
C GLN A 67 8.42 5.47 -10.95
N PRO A 68 7.87 4.84 -9.91
CA PRO A 68 6.83 5.44 -9.08
C PRO A 68 7.34 6.74 -8.45
N THR A 69 6.51 7.78 -8.49
CA THR A 69 6.82 9.11 -7.93
C THR A 69 6.01 9.42 -6.68
N LYS A 70 4.89 8.73 -6.49
CA LYS A 70 3.99 8.90 -5.36
C LYS A 70 4.02 7.66 -4.47
N PHE A 71 4.38 7.86 -3.21
CA PHE A 71 4.38 6.85 -2.16
C PHE A 71 3.43 7.26 -1.05
N GLN A 72 2.88 6.28 -0.34
CA GLN A 72 1.96 6.52 0.75
C GLN A 72 2.31 5.65 1.95
N LEU A 73 2.34 6.26 3.13
CA LEU A 73 2.33 5.60 4.43
C LEU A 73 0.89 5.56 4.96
N VAL A 74 0.37 4.35 5.15
CA VAL A 74 -0.96 4.12 5.73
C VAL A 74 -0.84 3.38 7.05
N ILE A 75 -1.53 3.86 8.08
CA ILE A 75 -1.49 3.29 9.44
C ILE A 75 -2.89 2.85 9.87
N ASN A 76 -3.01 1.67 10.46
CA ASN A 76 -4.26 1.14 11.03
C ASN A 76 -4.27 1.29 12.56
N LEU A 77 -5.01 2.28 13.06
CA LEU A 77 -5.11 2.56 14.50
C LEU A 77 -5.89 1.47 15.24
N LYS A 78 -6.86 0.83 14.61
CA LYS A 78 -7.59 -0.28 15.23
C LYS A 78 -6.71 -1.50 15.44
N THR A 79 -5.88 -1.84 14.47
CA THR A 79 -4.87 -2.88 14.62
C THR A 79 -3.85 -2.51 15.70
N ALA A 80 -3.36 -1.26 15.72
CA ALA A 80 -2.43 -0.79 16.75
C ALA A 80 -3.01 -0.96 18.17
N LYS A 81 -4.25 -0.51 18.38
CA LYS A 81 -4.97 -0.67 19.66
C LYS A 81 -5.14 -2.15 20.03
N SER A 82 -5.52 -2.99 19.08
CA SER A 82 -5.74 -4.43 19.32
C SER A 82 -4.45 -5.18 19.67
N LEU A 83 -3.31 -4.70 19.18
CA LEU A 83 -1.98 -5.23 19.49
C LEU A 83 -1.34 -4.57 20.74
N GLY A 84 -1.99 -3.59 21.36
CA GLY A 84 -1.40 -2.81 22.46
C GLY A 84 -0.19 -1.97 22.05
N VAL A 85 -0.07 -1.63 20.76
CA VAL A 85 1.02 -0.80 20.23
C VAL A 85 0.62 0.66 20.31
N THR A 86 1.35 1.44 21.11
CA THR A 86 1.21 2.89 21.15
C THR A 86 2.07 3.52 20.06
N LEU A 87 1.44 4.23 19.12
CA LEU A 87 2.12 5.00 18.09
C LEU A 87 2.22 6.46 18.51
N GLU A 88 3.43 7.04 18.41
CA GLU A 88 3.63 8.45 18.69
C GLU A 88 2.89 9.34 17.68
N SER A 89 2.45 10.52 18.14
CA SER A 89 1.83 11.54 17.28
C SER A 89 2.75 11.99 16.14
N SER A 90 4.07 11.97 16.36
CA SER A 90 5.10 12.25 15.35
C SER A 90 5.07 11.27 14.17
N VAL A 91 4.68 10.01 14.42
CA VAL A 91 4.55 8.96 13.40
C VAL A 91 3.22 9.09 12.68
N LEU A 92 2.13 9.30 13.43
CA LEU A 92 0.79 9.48 12.85
C LEU A 92 0.73 10.72 11.94
N ALA A 93 1.42 11.80 12.31
CA ALA A 93 1.49 13.03 11.52
C ALA A 93 2.22 12.85 10.18
N ARG A 94 3.04 11.80 10.02
CA ARG A 94 3.72 11.48 8.75
C ARG A 94 2.89 10.56 7.85
N ALA A 95 1.84 9.94 8.37
CA ALA A 95 1.00 9.06 7.57
C ALA A 95 0.17 9.88 6.59
N ASP A 96 0.18 9.47 5.33
CA ASP A 96 -0.71 10.01 4.31
C ASP A 96 -2.17 9.63 4.58
N GLN A 97 -2.37 8.50 5.26
CA GLN A 97 -3.70 8.06 5.69
C GLN A 97 -3.63 7.28 7.00
N VAL A 98 -4.61 7.54 7.85
CA VAL A 98 -4.87 6.76 9.06
C VAL A 98 -6.24 6.12 8.92
N VAL A 99 -6.32 4.81 9.14
CA VAL A 99 -7.58 4.04 9.10
C VAL A 99 -7.96 3.59 10.51
N GLU A 100 -9.26 3.64 10.81
CA GLU A 100 -9.86 3.32 12.11
C GLU A 100 -10.80 2.11 12.04
#